data_AF-A0AAD2GC89-F1
#
_entry.id   AF-A0AAD2GC89-F1
#
_cell.length_a   1.000
_cell.length_b   1.000
_cell.length_c   1.000
_cell.angle_alpha   90.00
_cell.angle_beta   90.00
_cell.angle_gamma   90.00
#
_symmetry.space_group_name_H-M   'P 1'
#
loop_
_entity.id
_entity.type
_entity.pdbx_description
1 polymer ?
#
loop_
_entity_poly.entity_id
_entity_poly.type
_entity_poly.pdbx_seq_one_letter_code
_entity_poly.pdbx_strand_id
1 'polypeptide(L)'
;MVSVVSSTNTLTNRCELDSHADTCAFDPAGCCVLSTSSQSRNVTGFHNGLKINDVQIGNVCLAYDCPFDHRTYCLHFCEVLLIPGLGSHLLCVDQLRANSVVVNDVPLIRLRPEQQNREAHAILTSGIRIPLLFDKPISYFTCRQPTNAEGSDIMEFQPVWMTADIPWQPYDPDSRRQEEALRQQIDADYQAPYHQLACFTRLDSTLPTAACLDCLPQVFGDNNNVICGVHSLTIRPMKTSGKSYLIKPDQLARRWRTSIECARRTLEKTTQGAVCDWSVIQGSRHFCPVQYQLEYLRLKTNVDVDVKFGPCKSAEGNTCVAVYATPVQWARAYPLHKESDVHTSLTQLFRQFGFPQCIIPDDAKSLTQGKFREVANKGQVPIHPIEPHHPNQALTEDTIWEGSRLYRRFILSLIILIKHL
;
A
#
# COMPACT_ATOMS: atom_id res chain seq x y z
N MET A 1 -41.47 37.51 50.66
CA MET A 1 -41.62 37.90 49.23
C MET A 1 -40.23 38.01 48.64
N VAL A 2 -39.73 36.93 48.06
CA VAL A 2 -38.56 36.96 47.16
C VAL A 2 -39.09 36.30 45.89
N SER A 3 -39.30 37.13 44.87
CA SER A 3 -39.88 36.74 43.59
C SER A 3 -38.95 35.76 42.89
N VAL A 4 -39.46 34.57 42.61
CA VAL A 4 -38.87 33.64 41.64
C VAL A 4 -38.87 34.35 40.29
N VAL A 5 -37.70 34.82 39.87
CA VAL A 5 -37.50 35.26 38.50
C VAL A 5 -37.67 34.02 37.63
N SER A 6 -38.75 34.00 36.86
CA SER A 6 -39.03 33.04 35.80
C SER A 6 -37.78 32.91 34.92
N SER A 7 -37.07 31.78 35.05
CA SER A 7 -36.01 31.42 34.12
C SER A 7 -36.66 31.23 32.75
N THR A 8 -36.50 32.22 31.87
CA THR A 8 -36.76 32.06 30.45
C THR A 8 -36.04 30.80 30.00
N ASN A 9 -36.81 29.82 29.54
CA ASN A 9 -36.34 28.50 29.13
C ASN A 9 -35.53 28.65 27.83
N THR A 10 -34.33 29.21 27.91
CA THR A 10 -33.37 29.20 26.81
C THR A 10 -32.97 27.74 26.63
N LEU A 11 -33.47 27.09 25.58
CA LEU A 11 -33.00 25.76 25.21
C LEU A 11 -31.49 25.84 25.04
N THR A 12 -30.76 25.29 26.01
CA THR A 12 -29.31 25.14 25.93
C THR A 12 -29.03 24.10 24.85
N ASN A 13 -28.49 24.55 23.73
CA ASN A 13 -28.05 23.67 22.66
C ASN A 13 -26.64 23.17 22.98
N ARG A 14 -26.28 22.03 22.41
CA ARG A 14 -24.92 21.49 22.52
C ARG A 14 -24.28 21.40 21.15
N CYS A 15 -22.99 21.73 21.09
CA CYS A 15 -22.12 21.51 19.95
C CYS A 15 -21.22 20.33 20.25
N GLU A 16 -21.46 19.22 19.57
CA GLU A 16 -20.74 17.95 19.73
C GLU A 16 -19.59 17.87 18.71
N LEU A 17 -18.42 17.44 19.16
CA LEU A 17 -17.31 17.13 18.26
C LEU A 17 -17.59 15.79 17.58
N ASP A 18 -17.61 15.81 16.25
CA ASP A 18 -17.79 14.63 15.43
C ASP A 18 -16.62 14.49 14.46
N SER A 19 -15.73 13.55 14.74
CA SER A 19 -14.59 13.23 13.87
C SER A 19 -15.00 12.49 12.59
N HIS A 20 -16.24 12.02 12.50
CA HIS A 20 -16.77 11.35 11.31
C HIS A 20 -17.53 12.30 10.39
N ALA A 21 -17.98 13.44 10.91
CA ALA A 21 -18.57 14.50 10.09
C ALA A 21 -17.50 15.10 9.16
N ASP A 22 -17.84 15.21 7.88
CA ASP A 22 -17.00 15.86 6.87
C ASP A 22 -17.23 17.39 6.80
N THR A 23 -18.38 17.87 7.26
CA THR A 23 -18.76 19.28 7.31
C THR A 23 -19.56 19.54 8.59
N CYS A 24 -19.38 20.70 9.21
CA CYS A 24 -20.20 21.05 10.38
C CYS A 24 -21.68 21.12 9.98
N ALA A 25 -22.56 20.65 10.87
CA ALA A 25 -24.00 20.63 10.65
C ALA A 25 -24.73 21.26 11.83
N PHE A 26 -25.70 22.12 11.52
CA PHE A 26 -26.45 22.87 12.51
C PHE A 26 -27.95 22.73 12.26
N ASP A 27 -28.73 22.64 13.35
CA ASP A 27 -30.17 22.88 13.30
C ASP A 27 -30.43 24.39 13.16
N PRO A 28 -31.09 24.84 12.08
CA PRO A 28 -31.48 26.23 11.93
C PRO A 28 -32.36 26.76 13.08
N ALA A 29 -33.07 25.88 13.80
CA ALA A 29 -33.85 26.28 14.97
C ALA A 29 -32.98 26.64 16.19
N GLY A 30 -31.73 26.17 16.23
CA GLY A 30 -30.82 26.31 17.36
C GLY A 30 -29.74 27.40 17.21
N CYS A 31 -29.67 28.04 16.05
CA CYS A 31 -28.65 29.05 15.72
C CYS A 31 -29.27 30.27 15.02
N CYS A 32 -28.46 31.30 14.76
CA CYS A 32 -28.84 32.41 13.88
C CYS A 32 -28.24 32.16 12.49
N VAL A 33 -29.09 31.98 11.49
CA VAL A 33 -28.65 31.83 10.09
C VAL A 33 -28.38 33.22 9.52
N LEU A 34 -27.13 33.51 9.20
CA LEU A 34 -26.67 34.80 8.69
C LEU A 34 -26.90 34.93 7.18
N SER A 35 -26.61 33.86 6.45
CA SER A 35 -26.78 33.78 5.02
C SER A 35 -26.94 32.33 4.58
N THR A 36 -27.49 32.15 3.38
CA THR A 36 -27.63 30.84 2.76
C THR A 36 -27.08 30.86 1.35
N SER A 37 -26.39 29.81 0.96
CA SER A 37 -25.94 29.57 -0.40
C SER A 37 -27.09 29.10 -1.29
N SER A 38 -26.95 29.31 -2.60
CA SER A 38 -27.82 28.72 -3.61
C SER A 38 -27.48 27.24 -3.88
N GLN A 39 -26.33 26.77 -3.40
CA GLN A 39 -25.91 25.38 -3.53
C GLN A 39 -26.54 24.52 -2.43
N SER A 40 -26.97 23.32 -2.81
CA SER A 40 -27.41 22.27 -1.89
C SER A 40 -26.49 21.05 -2.00
N ARG A 41 -26.48 20.23 -0.94
CA ARG A 41 -25.70 18.98 -0.87
C ARG A 41 -26.57 17.82 -0.43
N ASN A 42 -26.19 16.62 -0.88
CA ASN A 42 -26.78 15.39 -0.41
C ASN A 42 -25.94 14.84 0.73
N VAL A 43 -26.56 14.59 1.86
CA VAL A 43 -25.91 14.05 3.06
C VAL A 43 -26.29 12.59 3.20
N THR A 44 -25.29 11.73 3.39
CA THR A 44 -25.46 10.31 3.68
C THR A 44 -24.98 10.02 5.09
N GLY A 45 -25.80 9.39 5.91
CA GLY A 45 -25.41 8.92 7.23
C GLY A 45 -24.54 7.66 7.17
N PHE A 46 -24.26 7.08 8.33
CA PHE A 46 -23.41 5.89 8.46
C PHE A 46 -23.94 4.65 7.70
N HIS A 47 -25.22 4.63 7.36
CA HIS A 47 -25.86 3.57 6.60
C HIS A 47 -26.45 4.14 5.30
N ASN A 48 -26.26 3.43 4.18
CA ASN A 48 -26.67 3.89 2.84
C ASN A 48 -28.15 4.28 2.70
N GLY A 49 -29.02 3.73 3.57
CA GLY A 49 -30.45 4.06 3.59
C GLY A 49 -30.79 5.38 4.30
N LEU A 50 -29.86 5.96 5.08
CA LEU A 50 -30.04 7.23 5.76
C LEU A 50 -29.49 8.34 4.87
N LYS A 51 -30.35 8.91 4.03
CA LYS A 51 -29.97 9.97 3.11
C LYS A 51 -30.92 11.15 3.22
N ILE A 52 -30.36 12.34 3.39
CA ILE A 52 -31.08 13.61 3.32
C ILE A 52 -30.59 14.30 2.06
N ASN A 53 -31.49 14.54 1.10
CA ASN A 53 -31.15 15.23 -0.12
C ASN A 53 -31.39 16.74 0.03
N ASP A 54 -30.71 17.51 -0.81
CA ASP A 54 -30.93 18.95 -0.95
C ASP A 54 -30.78 19.76 0.35
N VAL A 55 -29.82 19.35 1.19
CA VAL A 55 -29.44 20.07 2.41
C VAL A 55 -28.81 21.40 2.02
N GLN A 56 -29.33 22.49 2.58
CA GLN A 56 -28.87 23.84 2.27
C GLN A 56 -27.53 24.13 2.95
N ILE A 57 -26.63 24.81 2.24
CA ILE A 57 -25.40 25.36 2.83
C ILE A 57 -25.67 26.78 3.32
N GLY A 58 -25.12 27.16 4.46
CA GLY A 58 -25.20 28.53 4.95
C GLY A 58 -24.09 28.91 5.91
N ASN A 59 -24.17 30.16 6.38
CA ASN A 59 -23.31 30.70 7.42
C ASN A 59 -24.18 30.95 8.66
N VAL A 60 -23.69 30.52 9.82
CA VAL A 60 -24.44 30.59 11.09
C VAL A 60 -23.63 31.24 12.19
N CYS A 61 -24.33 31.83 13.16
CA CYS A 61 -23.79 32.36 14.39
C CYS A 61 -24.40 31.65 15.61
N LEU A 62 -23.54 31.33 16.57
CA LEU A 62 -23.89 30.82 17.89
C LEU A 62 -23.34 31.73 18.98
N ALA A 63 -24.10 31.90 20.06
CA ALA A 63 -23.59 32.56 21.26
C ALA A 63 -23.00 31.52 22.22
N TYR A 64 -21.74 31.73 22.60
CA TYR A 64 -21.06 31.00 23.65
C TYR A 64 -20.83 31.91 24.85
N ASP A 65 -21.49 31.60 25.96
CA ASP A 65 -21.30 32.33 27.22
C ASP A 65 -20.13 31.70 27.98
N CYS A 66 -19.00 32.40 28.04
CA CYS A 66 -17.80 31.89 28.69
C CYS A 66 -17.97 31.89 30.21
N PRO A 67 -17.80 30.73 30.89
CA PRO A 67 -18.03 30.62 32.33
C PRO A 67 -16.93 31.28 33.18
N PHE A 68 -15.82 31.71 32.58
CA PHE A 68 -14.67 32.24 33.31
C PHE A 68 -14.58 33.77 33.32
N ASP A 69 -14.80 34.39 32.17
CA ASP A 69 -14.76 35.85 32.02
C ASP A 69 -16.16 36.48 31.94
N HIS A 70 -17.21 35.65 31.92
CA HIS A 70 -18.61 36.05 31.82
C HIS A 70 -18.93 36.89 30.59
N ARG A 71 -18.14 36.75 29.52
CA ARG A 71 -18.40 37.37 28.22
C ARG A 71 -19.10 36.40 27.29
N THR A 72 -19.98 36.95 26.45
CA THR A 72 -20.57 36.21 25.34
C THR A 72 -19.71 36.38 24.10
N TYR A 73 -19.35 35.25 23.48
CA TYR A 73 -18.62 35.19 22.23
C TYR A 73 -19.54 34.73 21.12
N CYS A 74 -19.57 35.48 20.02
CA CYS A 74 -20.33 35.12 18.82
C CYS A 74 -19.46 34.25 17.92
N LEU A 75 -19.72 32.95 17.94
CA LEU A 75 -19.01 31.94 17.17
C LEU A 75 -19.63 31.84 15.78
N HIS A 76 -18.86 32.22 14.76
CA HIS A 76 -19.29 32.21 13.37
C HIS A 76 -18.78 30.96 12.67
N PHE A 77 -19.69 30.24 12.01
CA PHE A 77 -19.37 29.08 11.20
C PHE A 77 -19.88 29.33 9.77
N CYS A 78 -18.94 29.42 8.83
CA CYS A 78 -19.21 29.49 7.41
C CYS A 78 -19.18 28.12 6.74
N GLU A 79 -19.88 28.02 5.61
CA GLU A 79 -19.94 26.83 4.75
C GLU A 79 -20.36 25.57 5.53
N VAL A 80 -21.49 25.68 6.24
CA VAL A 80 -22.05 24.61 7.07
C VAL A 80 -23.34 24.04 6.49
N LEU A 81 -23.66 22.80 6.88
CA LEU A 81 -24.91 22.14 6.51
C LEU A 81 -26.05 22.56 7.45
N LEU A 82 -27.16 23.02 6.88
CA LEU A 82 -28.37 23.36 7.62
C LEU A 82 -29.35 22.19 7.60
N ILE A 83 -29.43 21.45 8.72
CA ILE A 83 -30.25 20.23 8.84
C ILE A 83 -31.33 20.45 9.90
N PRO A 84 -32.59 20.70 9.51
CA PRO A 84 -33.68 20.89 10.46
C PRO A 84 -33.93 19.65 11.33
N GLY A 85 -34.21 19.87 12.62
CA GLY A 85 -34.50 18.79 13.57
C GLY A 85 -33.25 18.03 14.05
N LEU A 86 -32.07 18.58 13.79
CA LEU A 86 -30.82 18.07 14.30
C LEU A 86 -30.76 18.37 15.81
N GLY A 87 -31.03 17.39 16.65
CA GLY A 87 -31.14 17.61 18.11
C GLY A 87 -29.90 18.23 18.76
N SER A 88 -28.73 18.19 18.12
CA SER A 88 -27.48 18.79 18.59
C SER A 88 -26.61 19.18 17.40
N HIS A 89 -25.92 20.31 17.50
CA HIS A 89 -25.01 20.74 16.44
C HIS A 89 -23.81 19.79 16.37
N LEU A 90 -23.37 19.45 15.16
CA LEU A 90 -22.24 18.57 14.92
C LEU A 90 -21.10 19.39 14.33
N LEU A 91 -19.95 19.35 15.00
CA LEU A 91 -18.76 20.07 14.57
C LEU A 91 -17.79 19.10 13.89
N CYS A 92 -17.53 19.34 12.61
CA CYS A 92 -16.45 18.71 11.88
C CYS A 92 -15.12 19.27 12.41
N VAL A 93 -14.40 18.44 13.15
CA VAL A 93 -13.14 18.86 13.81
C VAL A 93 -12.10 19.35 12.80
N ASP A 94 -12.05 18.73 11.61
CA ASP A 94 -11.12 19.11 10.55
C ASP A 94 -11.43 20.50 9.97
N GLN A 95 -12.71 20.83 9.79
CA GLN A 95 -13.12 22.15 9.29
C GLN A 95 -12.71 23.28 10.25
N LEU A 96 -12.77 23.03 11.57
CA LEU A 96 -12.25 23.96 12.58
C LEU A 96 -10.73 24.10 12.46
N ARG A 97 -10.00 22.97 12.41
CA ARG A 97 -8.53 22.94 12.31
C ARG A 97 -8.02 23.62 11.03
N ALA A 98 -8.74 23.50 9.92
CA ALA A 98 -8.44 24.18 8.67
C ALA A 98 -8.46 25.71 8.79
N ASN A 99 -9.25 26.25 9.74
CA ASN A 99 -9.27 27.67 10.09
C ASN A 99 -8.34 28.01 11.27
N SER A 100 -7.27 27.23 11.47
CA SER A 100 -6.29 27.40 12.54
C SER A 100 -6.86 27.36 13.97
N VAL A 101 -8.06 26.80 14.15
CA VAL A 101 -8.63 26.56 15.49
C VAL A 101 -7.98 25.31 16.07
N VAL A 102 -7.41 25.43 17.27
CA VAL A 102 -6.83 24.28 17.96
C VAL A 102 -7.94 23.53 18.68
N VAL A 103 -8.18 22.29 18.29
CA VAL A 103 -9.18 21.41 18.92
C VAL A 103 -8.47 20.27 19.62
N ASN A 104 -8.40 20.33 20.95
CA ASN A 104 -7.88 19.26 21.79
C ASN A 104 -9.05 18.39 22.27
N ASP A 105 -9.31 17.32 21.55
CA ASP A 105 -10.51 16.47 21.64
C ASP A 105 -10.34 15.23 22.54
N VAL A 106 -9.15 15.01 23.10
CA VAL A 106 -8.88 13.90 24.03
C VAL A 106 -9.41 14.23 25.43
N PRO A 107 -10.40 13.48 25.95
CA PRO A 107 -10.96 13.76 27.29
C PRO A 107 -9.90 13.62 28.38
N LEU A 108 -9.96 14.49 29.40
CA LEU A 108 -9.00 14.49 30.51
C LEU A 108 -8.83 13.11 31.17
N ILE A 109 -9.92 12.34 31.29
CA ILE A 109 -9.91 10.99 31.87
C ILE A 109 -9.11 9.96 31.06
N ARG A 110 -8.70 10.29 29.82
CA ARG A 110 -7.87 9.45 28.93
C ARG A 110 -6.42 9.90 28.88
N LEU A 111 -6.09 11.04 29.47
CA LEU A 111 -4.75 11.58 29.52
C LEU A 111 -4.03 11.10 30.77
N ARG A 112 -2.70 10.94 30.66
CA ARG A 112 -1.83 10.73 31.82
C ARG A 112 -1.83 11.99 32.72
N PRO A 113 -1.63 11.86 34.04
CA PRO A 113 -1.66 13.00 34.96
C PRO A 113 -0.76 14.16 34.54
N GLU A 114 0.40 13.89 33.95
CA GLU A 114 1.36 14.92 33.52
C GLU A 114 0.89 15.73 32.31
N GLN A 115 -0.07 15.19 31.55
CA GLN A 115 -0.64 15.81 30.35
C GLN A 115 -1.95 16.55 30.65
N GLN A 116 -2.54 16.34 31.84
CA GLN A 116 -3.78 16.98 32.24
C GLN A 116 -3.53 18.45 32.61
N ASN A 117 -3.95 19.35 31.72
CA ASN A 117 -3.87 20.79 31.94
C ASN A 117 -5.15 21.46 31.43
N ARG A 118 -5.25 22.79 31.62
CA ARG A 118 -6.46 23.56 31.31
C ARG A 118 -6.83 23.60 29.82
N GLU A 119 -5.88 23.30 28.94
CA GLU A 119 -6.05 23.33 27.49
C GLU A 119 -6.18 21.93 26.88
N ALA A 120 -5.89 20.89 27.65
CA ALA A 120 -5.76 19.52 27.16
C ALA A 120 -7.08 18.91 26.64
N HIS A 121 -8.23 19.47 27.05
CA HIS A 121 -9.57 19.09 26.56
C HIS A 121 -10.42 20.35 26.34
N ALA A 122 -10.05 21.12 25.31
CA ALA A 122 -10.62 22.43 25.01
C ALA A 122 -10.45 22.80 23.53
N ILE A 123 -11.26 23.75 23.07
CA ILE A 123 -11.07 24.46 21.81
C ILE A 123 -10.41 25.82 22.09
N LEU A 124 -9.34 26.14 21.37
CA LEU A 124 -8.57 27.38 21.51
C LEU A 124 -8.58 28.15 20.19
N THR A 125 -9.03 29.41 20.22
CA THR A 125 -9.04 30.29 19.06
C THR A 125 -9.09 31.75 19.49
N SER A 126 -8.42 32.66 18.76
CA SER A 126 -8.52 34.11 18.96
C SER A 126 -8.38 34.60 20.42
N GLY A 127 -7.53 33.92 21.22
CA GLY A 127 -7.33 34.22 22.64
C GLY A 127 -8.42 33.71 23.59
N ILE A 128 -9.39 32.97 23.08
CA ILE A 128 -10.51 32.38 23.81
C ILE A 128 -10.25 30.89 24.02
N ARG A 129 -10.65 30.38 25.18
CA ARG A 129 -10.61 28.95 25.52
C ARG A 129 -12.01 28.47 25.86
N ILE A 130 -12.51 27.51 25.09
CA ILE A 130 -13.78 26.81 25.31
C ILE A 130 -13.47 25.42 25.86
N PRO A 131 -13.61 25.16 27.18
CA PRO A 131 -13.42 23.83 27.74
C PRO A 131 -14.51 22.91 27.24
N LEU A 132 -14.11 21.67 26.92
CA LEU A 132 -15.03 20.65 26.50
C LEU A 132 -15.54 19.88 27.73
N LEU A 133 -16.84 19.61 27.72
CA LEU A 133 -17.48 18.61 28.56
C LEU A 133 -17.35 17.25 27.87
N PHE A 134 -17.42 16.18 28.66
CA PHE A 134 -17.34 14.81 28.14
C PHE A 134 -18.49 13.98 28.69
N ASP A 135 -19.38 13.55 27.80
CA ASP A 135 -20.39 12.53 28.07
C ASP A 135 -20.17 11.36 27.12
N LYS A 136 -19.65 10.25 27.65
CA LYS A 136 -19.02 9.21 26.83
C LYS A 136 -19.99 8.71 25.74
N PRO A 137 -19.58 8.67 24.46
CA PRO A 137 -18.22 8.87 23.94
C PRO A 137 -17.92 10.29 23.42
N ILE A 138 -18.78 11.28 23.67
CA ILE A 138 -18.81 12.56 22.96
C ILE A 138 -18.20 13.69 23.81
N SER A 139 -17.32 14.47 23.17
CA SER A 139 -16.83 15.76 23.68
C SER A 139 -17.69 16.89 23.13
N TYR A 140 -18.12 17.83 23.96
CA TYR A 140 -19.02 18.90 23.52
C TYR A 140 -18.86 20.18 24.34
N PHE A 141 -19.43 21.28 23.87
CA PHE A 141 -19.69 22.47 24.71
C PHE A 141 -21.13 22.94 24.54
N THR A 142 -21.62 23.71 25.50
CA THR A 142 -22.98 24.27 25.47
C THR A 142 -22.98 25.64 24.81
N CYS A 143 -24.00 25.90 24.00
CA CYS A 143 -24.23 27.17 23.34
C CYS A 143 -25.72 27.51 23.37
N ARG A 144 -26.05 28.73 22.94
CA ARG A 144 -27.44 29.15 22.73
C ARG A 144 -27.55 29.88 21.40
N GLN A 145 -28.79 30.06 20.97
CA GLN A 145 -29.08 30.99 19.90
C GLN A 145 -28.67 32.41 20.35
N PRO A 146 -27.94 33.17 19.51
CA PRO A 146 -27.63 34.55 19.83
C PRO A 146 -28.92 35.39 19.81
N THR A 147 -28.93 36.46 20.60
CA THR A 147 -29.97 37.49 20.51
C THR A 147 -29.84 38.26 19.19
N ASN A 148 -30.89 38.98 18.81
CA ASN A 148 -30.86 39.78 17.57
C ASN A 148 -29.70 40.79 17.55
N ALA A 149 -29.34 41.37 18.71
CA ALA A 149 -28.21 42.30 18.82
C ALA A 149 -26.87 41.57 18.62
N GLU A 150 -26.65 40.47 19.35
CA GLU A 150 -25.44 39.63 19.23
C GLU A 150 -25.21 39.11 17.80
N GLY A 151 -26.28 38.75 17.08
CA GLY A 151 -26.18 38.23 15.71
C GLY A 151 -26.01 39.30 14.62
N SER A 152 -26.27 40.58 14.90
CA SER A 152 -26.27 41.64 13.88
C SER A 152 -25.25 42.77 14.13
N ASP A 153 -24.92 43.08 15.38
CA ASP A 153 -23.96 44.13 15.74
C ASP A 153 -22.55 43.57 15.85
N ILE A 154 -21.88 43.46 14.69
CA ILE A 154 -20.50 42.99 14.60
C ILE A 154 -19.47 43.98 15.19
N MET A 155 -19.86 45.21 15.53
CA MET A 155 -18.95 46.19 16.14
C MET A 155 -18.85 45.93 17.64
N GLU A 156 -19.99 45.75 18.30
CA GLU A 156 -20.06 45.41 19.73
C GLU A 156 -19.66 43.95 19.98
N PHE A 157 -20.15 43.03 19.15
CA PHE A 157 -19.89 41.59 19.26
C PHE A 157 -18.97 41.12 18.15
N GLN A 158 -17.66 41.27 18.37
CA GLN A 158 -16.65 40.86 17.40
C GLN A 158 -16.78 39.36 17.06
N PRO A 159 -16.95 39.00 15.77
CA PRO A 159 -17.08 37.61 15.36
C PRO A 159 -15.83 36.78 15.66
N VAL A 160 -16.04 35.61 16.24
CA VAL A 160 -15.02 34.57 16.40
C VAL A 160 -15.23 33.55 15.29
N TRP A 161 -14.42 33.66 14.24
CA TRP A 161 -14.50 32.76 13.09
C TRP A 161 -13.99 31.37 13.46
N MET A 162 -14.91 30.42 13.55
CA MET A 162 -14.61 29.02 13.85
C MET A 162 -14.28 28.23 12.58
N THR A 163 -14.87 28.60 11.45
CA THR A 163 -14.57 28.07 10.12
C THR A 163 -14.38 29.23 9.13
N ALA A 164 -13.69 28.96 8.01
CA ALA A 164 -13.32 29.99 7.04
C ALA A 164 -14.49 30.34 6.09
N ASP A 165 -14.59 31.62 5.70
CA ASP A 165 -15.57 32.11 4.73
C ASP A 165 -15.08 31.90 3.27
N ILE A 166 -14.70 30.66 2.97
CA ILE A 166 -14.30 30.20 1.64
C ILE A 166 -14.91 28.82 1.39
N PRO A 167 -15.22 28.44 0.13
CA PRO A 167 -15.85 27.17 -0.18
C PRO A 167 -15.14 25.97 0.47
N TRP A 168 -15.87 25.23 1.30
CA TRP A 168 -15.33 24.07 2.02
C TRP A 168 -15.25 22.84 1.10
N GLN A 169 -14.07 22.21 1.04
CA GLN A 169 -13.84 20.98 0.27
C GLN A 169 -13.29 19.89 1.20
N PRO A 170 -14.15 19.05 1.79
CA PRO A 170 -13.71 18.03 2.76
C PRO A 170 -12.88 16.90 2.14
N TYR A 171 -13.05 16.66 0.84
CA TYR A 171 -12.40 15.57 0.13
C TYR A 171 -11.31 16.10 -0.82
N ASP A 172 -10.20 16.56 -0.24
CA ASP A 172 -9.01 16.94 -1.00
C ASP A 172 -7.99 15.77 -1.07
N PRO A 173 -7.69 15.24 -2.27
CA PRO A 173 -6.66 14.20 -2.42
C PRO A 173 -5.24 14.68 -2.06
N ASP A 174 -5.00 16.00 -1.98
CA ASP A 174 -3.68 16.55 -1.70
C ASP A 174 -3.37 16.53 -0.21
N SER A 175 -4.35 16.82 0.65
CA SER A 175 -4.24 16.71 2.12
C SER A 175 -3.69 15.37 2.58
N ARG A 176 -4.16 14.26 2.00
CA ARG A 176 -3.64 12.91 2.31
C ARG A 176 -2.15 12.80 1.98
N ARG A 177 -1.74 13.26 0.80
CA ARG A 177 -0.35 13.19 0.34
C ARG A 177 0.58 14.03 1.21
N GLN A 178 0.10 15.19 1.68
CA GLN A 178 0.84 16.06 2.58
C GLN A 178 1.05 15.40 3.95
N GLU A 179 -0.01 14.83 4.55
CA GLU A 179 0.09 14.12 5.83
C GLU A 179 1.05 12.93 5.75
N GLU A 180 0.98 12.12 4.69
CA GLU A 180 1.91 11.02 4.45
C GLU A 180 3.37 11.50 4.35
N ALA A 181 3.60 12.62 3.67
CA ALA A 181 4.93 13.21 3.54
C ALA A 181 5.46 13.74 4.89
N LEU A 182 4.63 14.41 5.69
CA LEU A 182 4.98 14.88 7.03
C LEU A 182 5.27 13.71 7.97
N ARG A 183 4.48 12.63 7.90
CA ARG A 183 4.68 11.44 8.73
C ARG A 183 6.02 10.78 8.46
N GLN A 184 6.42 10.65 7.19
CA GLN A 184 7.73 10.13 6.79
C GLN A 184 8.90 11.03 7.21
N GLN A 185 8.68 12.34 7.35
CA GLN A 185 9.70 13.26 7.85
C GLN A 185 9.92 13.11 9.36
N ILE A 186 8.84 12.91 10.13
CA ILE A 186 8.89 12.75 11.59
C ILE A 186 9.44 11.37 11.97
N ASP A 187 9.03 10.34 11.25
CA ASP A 187 9.41 8.95 11.49
C ASP A 187 9.85 8.31 10.16
N ALA A 188 11.16 8.28 9.95
CA ALA A 188 11.75 7.73 8.71
C ALA A 188 11.50 6.23 8.55
N ASP A 189 11.20 5.52 9.65
CA ASP A 189 10.89 4.10 9.65
C ASP A 189 9.40 3.83 9.40
N TYR A 190 8.54 4.87 9.42
CA TYR A 190 7.11 4.75 9.15
C TYR A 190 6.83 4.40 7.68
N GLN A 191 6.34 3.18 7.45
CA GLN A 191 5.85 2.73 6.14
C GLN A 191 4.33 2.88 6.07
N ALA A 192 3.85 3.89 5.33
CA ALA A 192 2.41 4.09 5.12
C ALA A 192 1.78 2.90 4.37
N PRO A 193 0.60 2.40 4.81
CA PRO A 193 -0.14 1.40 4.04
C PRO A 193 -0.65 1.99 2.72
N TYR A 194 -0.44 1.27 1.62
CA TYR A 194 -0.85 1.68 0.27
C TYR A 194 -2.38 1.84 0.16
N HIS A 195 -2.88 3.07 0.00
CA HIS A 195 -4.26 3.34 -0.43
C HIS A 195 -4.28 4.06 -1.79
N GLN A 196 -4.53 3.31 -2.86
CA GLN A 196 -4.67 3.83 -4.23
C GLN A 196 -6.01 4.56 -4.40
N LEU A 197 -5.97 5.90 -4.50
CA LEU A 197 -6.95 6.67 -5.27
C LEU A 197 -6.17 7.59 -6.21
N ALA A 198 -5.99 7.13 -7.45
CA ALA A 198 -5.39 7.91 -8.51
C ALA A 198 -6.46 8.82 -9.12
N CYS A 199 -6.40 10.12 -8.84
CA CYS A 199 -7.02 11.13 -9.70
C CYS A 199 -6.24 11.17 -11.02
N PHE A 200 -6.82 10.58 -12.06
CA PHE A 200 -6.36 10.69 -13.44
C PHE A 200 -6.75 12.07 -13.99
N THR A 201 -5.77 12.93 -14.25
CA THR A 201 -5.94 14.00 -15.24
C THR A 201 -5.49 13.48 -16.60
N ARG A 202 -6.47 13.16 -17.45
CA ARG A 202 -6.29 12.88 -18.88
C ARG A 202 -5.82 14.14 -19.60
N LEU A 203 -4.85 14.00 -20.49
CA LEU A 203 -4.69 14.88 -21.64
C LEU A 203 -4.90 14.03 -22.89
N ASP A 204 -5.99 14.33 -23.59
CA ASP A 204 -6.43 13.71 -24.85
C ASP A 204 -5.60 14.20 -26.04
N SER A 205 -5.32 13.30 -27.00
CA SER A 205 -5.34 13.60 -28.45
C SER A 205 -5.20 12.33 -29.33
N THR A 206 -6.37 11.79 -29.74
CA THR A 206 -6.81 11.32 -31.09
C THR A 206 -5.85 10.65 -32.13
N LEU A 207 -6.04 9.32 -32.36
CA LEU A 207 -6.41 8.51 -33.58
C LEU A 207 -5.91 8.88 -35.04
N PRO A 208 -6.09 8.05 -36.13
CA PRO A 208 -5.65 6.66 -36.44
C PRO A 208 -5.16 6.41 -37.94
N THR A 209 -4.75 5.16 -38.26
CA THR A 209 -4.88 4.38 -39.56
C THR A 209 -3.79 4.30 -40.69
N ALA A 210 -3.35 3.05 -40.94
CA ALA A 210 -3.05 2.24 -42.16
C ALA A 210 -2.29 2.74 -43.43
N ALA A 211 -1.22 2.02 -43.84
CA ALA A 211 -1.07 1.22 -45.09
C ALA A 211 0.40 0.76 -45.34
N CYS A 212 0.63 -0.56 -45.45
CA CYS A 212 1.15 -1.37 -46.60
C CYS A 212 2.68 -1.62 -46.65
N LEU A 213 3.10 -2.86 -46.98
CA LEU A 213 4.28 -3.54 -46.41
C LEU A 213 5.44 -3.89 -47.39
N ASP A 214 5.38 -3.58 -48.69
CA ASP A 214 6.17 -4.37 -49.65
C ASP A 214 7.46 -3.74 -50.24
N CYS A 215 8.02 -2.66 -49.67
CA CYS A 215 9.19 -1.98 -50.27
C CYS A 215 10.40 -1.68 -49.34
N LEU A 216 10.55 -2.32 -48.18
CA LEU A 216 11.48 -1.86 -47.13
C LEU A 216 12.98 -2.28 -47.13
N PRO A 217 13.55 -3.18 -47.96
CA PRO A 217 14.96 -3.57 -47.75
C PRO A 217 16.03 -2.62 -48.34
N GLN A 218 15.68 -1.68 -49.23
CA GLN A 218 16.68 -0.86 -49.97
C GLN A 218 16.85 0.57 -49.46
N VAL A 219 16.23 0.95 -48.33
CA VAL A 219 16.24 2.34 -47.81
C VAL A 219 16.87 2.49 -46.40
N PHE A 220 17.26 1.40 -45.72
CA PHE A 220 17.85 1.48 -44.36
C PHE A 220 19.36 1.26 -44.35
N GLY A 221 20.13 2.35 -44.43
CA GLY A 221 21.46 2.44 -43.85
C GLY A 221 21.40 3.33 -42.61
N ASP A 222 21.76 2.79 -41.44
CA ASP A 222 22.07 3.31 -40.09
C ASP A 222 21.50 4.64 -39.54
N ASN A 223 20.67 5.37 -40.27
CA ASN A 223 20.03 6.60 -39.83
C ASN A 223 18.51 6.41 -39.82
N ASN A 224 17.90 6.58 -38.65
CA ASN A 224 16.48 6.40 -38.38
C ASN A 224 15.53 7.43 -39.05
N ASN A 225 15.97 8.15 -40.08
CA ASN A 225 15.14 9.12 -40.80
C ASN A 225 15.22 8.88 -42.31
N VAL A 226 14.10 8.42 -42.88
CA VAL A 226 13.85 8.45 -44.32
C VAL A 226 12.98 9.68 -44.60
N ILE A 227 13.51 10.63 -45.38
CA ILE A 227 12.75 11.77 -45.86
C ILE A 227 12.14 11.37 -47.21
N CYS A 228 10.83 11.13 -47.24
CA CYS A 228 10.07 11.11 -48.48
C CYS A 228 9.25 12.39 -48.52
N GLY A 229 9.31 13.12 -49.65
CA GLY A 229 9.04 14.56 -49.79
C GLY A 229 7.66 15.10 -49.41
N VAL A 230 6.82 14.35 -48.70
CA VAL A 230 5.59 14.90 -48.10
C VAL A 230 5.35 14.41 -46.66
N HIS A 231 5.82 13.24 -46.22
CA HIS A 231 5.72 12.78 -44.81
C HIS A 231 6.96 11.97 -44.37
N SER A 232 7.50 12.28 -43.18
CA SER A 232 8.58 11.51 -42.54
C SER A 232 8.01 10.30 -41.78
N LEU A 233 8.41 9.09 -42.13
CA LEU A 233 8.02 7.87 -41.42
C LEU A 233 9.23 7.30 -40.67
N THR A 234 9.10 7.16 -39.34
CA THR A 234 10.09 6.53 -38.47
C THR A 234 9.70 5.08 -38.22
N ILE A 235 10.51 4.11 -38.67
CA ILE A 235 10.33 2.71 -38.33
C ILE A 235 10.93 2.46 -36.94
N ARG A 236 10.13 1.92 -36.03
CA ARG A 236 10.58 1.45 -34.72
C ARG A 236 10.43 -0.07 -34.67
N PRO A 237 11.39 -0.81 -34.09
CA PRO A 237 11.24 -2.25 -33.87
C PRO A 237 9.97 -2.51 -33.06
N MET A 238 9.29 -3.64 -33.33
CA MET A 238 8.15 -4.11 -32.53
C MET A 238 8.67 -4.42 -31.12
N LYS A 239 8.66 -3.41 -30.26
CA LYS A 239 8.75 -3.61 -28.83
C LYS A 239 7.45 -4.27 -28.44
N THR A 240 7.45 -5.59 -28.30
CA THR A 240 6.59 -6.18 -27.28
C THR A 240 6.90 -5.39 -26.01
N SER A 241 5.92 -4.65 -25.52
CA SER A 241 6.00 -4.00 -24.22
C SER A 241 5.93 -5.11 -23.16
N GLY A 242 6.92 -5.99 -23.15
CA GLY A 242 7.26 -6.74 -21.96
C GLY A 242 7.55 -5.68 -20.92
N LYS A 243 6.60 -5.47 -20.01
CA LYS A 243 6.79 -4.61 -18.85
C LYS A 243 8.01 -5.18 -18.14
N SER A 244 9.18 -4.55 -18.29
CA SER A 244 10.32 -4.93 -17.48
C SER A 244 9.98 -4.52 -16.06
N TYR A 245 9.65 -5.51 -15.24
CA TYR A 245 9.40 -5.34 -13.82
C TYR A 245 10.67 -4.92 -13.06
N LEU A 246 11.81 -4.97 -13.74
CA LEU A 246 13.10 -4.48 -13.30
C LEU A 246 13.08 -2.95 -13.09
N ILE A 247 13.50 -2.53 -11.91
CA ILE A 247 13.63 -1.13 -11.50
C ILE A 247 14.74 -0.49 -12.32
N LYS A 248 14.45 0.65 -12.97
CA LYS A 248 15.47 1.42 -13.70
C LYS A 248 16.32 2.27 -12.74
N PRO A 249 17.57 2.62 -13.10
CA PRO A 249 18.42 3.50 -12.29
C PRO A 249 17.73 4.82 -11.92
N ASP A 250 16.98 5.45 -12.82
CA ASP A 250 16.21 6.67 -12.53
C ASP A 250 15.13 6.45 -11.46
N GLN A 251 14.44 5.31 -11.51
CA GLN A 251 13.40 4.96 -10.56
C GLN A 251 14.02 4.66 -9.19
N LEU A 252 15.15 3.97 -9.15
CA LEU A 252 15.87 3.71 -7.91
C LEU A 252 16.45 4.99 -7.31
N ALA A 253 17.06 5.86 -8.13
CA ALA A 253 17.59 7.15 -7.70
C ALA A 253 16.50 8.02 -7.06
N ARG A 254 15.30 8.05 -7.65
CA ARG A 254 14.14 8.76 -7.07
C ARG A 254 13.63 8.11 -5.79
N ARG A 255 13.53 6.77 -5.76
CA ARG A 255 13.04 6.01 -4.59
C ARG A 255 14.00 6.11 -3.39
N TRP A 256 15.29 6.05 -3.64
CA TRP A 256 16.34 6.02 -2.61
C TRP A 256 16.97 7.39 -2.39
N ARG A 257 16.48 8.44 -3.08
CA ARG A 257 17.02 9.82 -3.08
C ARG A 257 18.54 9.86 -3.22
N THR A 258 19.08 8.98 -4.06
CA THR A 258 20.51 8.83 -4.29
C THR A 258 20.88 9.34 -5.68
N SER A 259 22.16 9.63 -5.89
CA SER A 259 22.62 10.04 -7.22
C SER A 259 22.36 8.93 -8.24
N ILE A 260 22.11 9.30 -9.49
CA ILE A 260 21.84 8.33 -10.55
C ILE A 260 22.99 7.32 -10.73
N GLU A 261 24.22 7.78 -10.49
CA GLU A 261 25.41 6.94 -10.54
C GLU A 261 25.47 5.95 -9.35
N CYS A 262 25.08 6.38 -8.15
CA CYS A 262 24.98 5.49 -6.99
C CYS A 262 23.85 4.46 -7.16
N ALA A 263 22.72 4.88 -7.74
CA ALA A 263 21.64 3.96 -8.12
C ALA A 263 22.11 2.95 -9.18
N ARG A 264 22.87 3.39 -10.20
CA ARG A 264 23.45 2.52 -11.23
C ARG A 264 24.37 1.47 -10.62
N ARG A 265 25.32 1.88 -9.78
CA ARG A 265 26.24 0.97 -9.07
C ARG A 265 25.52 0.00 -8.15
N THR A 266 24.48 0.49 -7.46
CA THR A 266 23.62 -0.37 -6.64
C THR A 266 22.94 -1.43 -7.50
N LEU A 267 22.35 -1.04 -8.63
CA LEU A 267 21.67 -1.98 -9.53
C LEU A 267 22.60 -2.98 -10.19
N GLU A 268 23.85 -2.63 -10.46
CA GLU A 268 24.88 -3.57 -10.92
C GLU A 268 25.21 -4.65 -9.87
N LYS A 269 25.05 -4.33 -8.58
CA LYS A 269 25.34 -5.26 -7.48
C LYS A 269 24.11 -6.04 -7.01
N THR A 270 22.90 -5.53 -7.22
CA THR A 270 21.65 -6.18 -6.83
C THR A 270 21.05 -7.01 -7.96
N THR A 271 20.63 -8.24 -7.68
CA THR A 271 20.07 -9.15 -8.69
C THR A 271 18.57 -8.96 -8.97
N GLN A 272 17.94 -7.92 -8.40
CA GLN A 272 16.51 -7.58 -8.55
C GLN A 272 15.56 -8.80 -8.60
N GLY A 273 15.73 -9.75 -7.67
CA GLY A 273 14.88 -10.94 -7.56
C GLY A 273 13.57 -10.67 -6.83
N ALA A 274 12.70 -11.69 -6.74
CA ALA A 274 11.40 -11.65 -6.05
C ALA A 274 10.46 -10.54 -6.51
N VAL A 275 10.54 -10.15 -7.79
CA VAL A 275 9.67 -9.11 -8.32
C VAL A 275 8.25 -9.64 -8.50
N CYS A 276 7.32 -9.08 -7.74
CA CYS A 276 5.90 -9.37 -7.87
C CYS A 276 5.31 -8.62 -9.08
N ASP A 277 4.61 -9.35 -9.96
CA ASP A 277 3.82 -8.74 -11.03
C ASP A 277 2.47 -8.29 -10.49
N TRP A 278 2.26 -6.98 -10.50
CA TRP A 278 1.03 -6.33 -10.02
C TRP A 278 -0.01 -6.13 -11.13
N SER A 279 0.31 -6.48 -12.38
CA SER A 279 -0.50 -6.10 -13.53
C SER A 279 -1.68 -7.02 -13.83
N VAL A 280 -1.68 -8.24 -13.28
CA VAL A 280 -2.71 -9.27 -13.54
C VAL A 280 -3.71 -9.40 -12.37
N ILE A 281 -3.42 -8.83 -11.21
CA ILE A 281 -4.22 -9.02 -10.00
C ILE A 281 -5.34 -7.96 -9.95
N GLN A 282 -6.56 -8.35 -10.28
CA GLN A 282 -7.79 -7.59 -10.04
C GLN A 282 -8.59 -8.23 -8.90
N GLY A 283 -9.07 -7.41 -7.95
CA GLY A 283 -9.98 -7.84 -6.88
C GLY A 283 -9.31 -8.47 -5.65
N SER A 284 -10.06 -9.30 -4.92
CA SER A 284 -9.74 -9.88 -3.60
C SER A 284 -8.84 -11.12 -3.64
N ARG A 285 -8.10 -11.37 -4.72
CA ARG A 285 -7.22 -12.54 -4.80
C ARG A 285 -5.97 -12.31 -3.95
N HIS A 286 -5.83 -13.10 -2.90
CA HIS A 286 -4.62 -13.09 -2.06
C HIS A 286 -3.36 -13.36 -2.90
N PHE A 287 -2.30 -12.62 -2.61
CA PHE A 287 -0.98 -12.86 -3.21
C PHE A 287 -0.52 -14.28 -2.89
N CYS A 288 0.06 -14.95 -3.89
CA CYS A 288 0.87 -16.11 -3.57
C CYS A 288 2.13 -15.58 -2.84
N PRO A 289 2.38 -15.95 -1.58
CA PRO A 289 3.49 -15.39 -0.82
C PRO A 289 4.81 -15.79 -1.49
N VAL A 290 5.49 -14.81 -2.09
CA VAL A 290 6.84 -14.94 -2.68
C VAL A 290 7.92 -14.97 -1.58
N GLN A 291 7.51 -14.91 -0.31
CA GLN A 291 8.37 -14.87 0.89
C GLN A 291 9.39 -16.01 0.93
N TYR A 292 9.08 -17.15 0.31
CA TYR A 292 10.00 -18.28 0.16
C TYR A 292 11.34 -17.87 -0.47
N GLN A 293 11.37 -16.88 -1.36
CA GLN A 293 12.60 -16.44 -2.05
C GLN A 293 13.51 -15.54 -1.20
N LEU A 294 12.97 -14.90 -0.16
CA LEU A 294 13.70 -13.99 0.72
C LEU A 294 14.21 -14.69 1.99
N GLU A 295 13.66 -15.85 2.33
CA GLU A 295 14.02 -16.61 3.53
C GLU A 295 15.34 -17.38 3.37
N TYR A 296 15.65 -17.90 2.17
CA TYR A 296 16.83 -18.72 1.94
C TYR A 296 17.91 -18.02 1.11
N LEU A 297 19.17 -18.37 1.36
CA LEU A 297 20.34 -17.83 0.66
C LEU A 297 20.29 -18.13 -0.85
N ARG A 298 20.94 -17.28 -1.66
CA ARG A 298 21.17 -17.56 -3.08
C ARG A 298 22.63 -17.94 -3.34
N LEU A 299 22.85 -19.13 -3.87
CA LEU A 299 24.16 -19.66 -4.23
C LEU A 299 24.57 -19.10 -5.60
N LYS A 300 25.79 -18.56 -5.69
CA LYS A 300 26.40 -18.07 -6.94
C LYS A 300 27.04 -19.21 -7.74
N THR A 301 26.37 -20.35 -7.80
CA THR A 301 26.87 -21.54 -8.51
C THR A 301 25.71 -22.23 -9.20
N ASN A 302 26.05 -22.91 -10.28
CA ASN A 302 25.12 -23.74 -11.04
C ASN A 302 25.10 -25.12 -10.40
N VAL A 303 23.90 -25.70 -10.28
CA VAL A 303 23.73 -27.03 -9.71
C VAL A 303 23.25 -27.95 -10.82
N ASP A 304 24.04 -28.97 -11.11
CA ASP A 304 23.66 -30.06 -12.00
C ASP A 304 22.78 -31.04 -11.21
N VAL A 305 21.78 -31.62 -11.87
CA VAL A 305 20.88 -32.60 -11.27
C VAL A 305 20.76 -33.84 -12.15
N ASP A 306 20.84 -35.00 -11.53
CA ASP A 306 20.69 -36.30 -12.18
C ASP A 306 19.86 -37.24 -11.29
N VAL A 307 19.04 -38.10 -11.89
CA VAL A 307 18.27 -39.12 -11.16
C VAL A 307 18.77 -40.50 -11.54
N LYS A 308 19.29 -41.22 -10.54
CA LYS A 308 19.82 -42.57 -10.73
C LYS A 308 18.94 -43.63 -10.10
N PHE A 309 18.76 -44.73 -10.82
CA PHE A 309 18.08 -45.92 -10.30
C PHE A 309 19.08 -46.85 -9.63
N GLY A 310 18.75 -47.30 -8.42
CA GLY A 310 19.55 -48.28 -7.70
C GLY A 310 19.34 -49.71 -8.24
N PRO A 311 20.26 -50.65 -7.99
CA PRO A 311 20.10 -52.05 -8.38
C PRO A 311 18.97 -52.76 -7.62
N CYS A 312 18.62 -52.27 -6.43
CA CYS A 312 17.58 -52.82 -5.58
C CYS A 312 16.86 -51.70 -4.82
N LYS A 313 15.67 -52.00 -4.31
CA LYS A 313 14.94 -51.09 -3.43
C LYS A 313 15.68 -50.94 -2.10
N SER A 314 15.74 -49.73 -1.57
CA SER A 314 16.25 -49.49 -0.21
C SER A 314 15.32 -50.10 0.85
N ALA A 315 15.81 -50.24 2.09
CA ALA A 315 15.03 -50.73 3.23
C ALA A 315 13.75 -49.89 3.48
N GLU A 316 13.81 -48.59 3.19
CA GLU A 316 12.69 -47.66 3.30
C GLU A 316 11.77 -47.66 2.08
N GLY A 317 12.04 -48.50 1.06
CA GLY A 317 11.22 -48.62 -0.15
C GLY A 317 11.52 -47.60 -1.25
N ASN A 318 12.62 -46.86 -1.16
CA ASN A 318 13.09 -45.96 -2.22
C ASN A 318 13.69 -46.74 -3.40
N THR A 319 13.42 -46.29 -4.63
CA THR A 319 13.84 -46.95 -5.89
C THR A 319 14.92 -46.17 -6.65
N CYS A 320 14.93 -44.85 -6.52
CA CYS A 320 15.85 -43.96 -7.20
C CYS A 320 16.44 -42.93 -6.22
N VAL A 321 17.46 -42.23 -6.67
CA VAL A 321 18.15 -41.19 -5.92
C VAL A 321 18.36 -39.97 -6.82
N ALA A 322 17.93 -38.81 -6.37
CA ALA A 322 18.25 -37.54 -7.01
C ALA A 322 19.58 -37.03 -6.47
N VAL A 323 20.55 -36.83 -7.35
CA VAL A 323 21.88 -36.33 -7.04
C VAL A 323 21.99 -34.92 -7.56
N TYR A 324 22.34 -34.00 -6.68
CA TYR A 324 22.67 -32.62 -6.98
C TYR A 324 24.17 -32.46 -6.86
N ALA A 325 24.81 -31.87 -7.86
CA ALA A 325 26.24 -31.65 -7.86
C ALA A 325 26.56 -30.24 -8.33
N THR A 326 27.75 -29.74 -7.98
CA THR A 326 28.24 -28.44 -8.42
C THR A 326 29.64 -28.59 -9.00
N PRO A 327 30.07 -27.67 -9.88
CA PRO A 327 31.43 -27.70 -10.44
C PRO A 327 32.56 -27.63 -9.39
N VAL A 328 32.26 -27.17 -8.17
CA VAL A 328 33.19 -27.10 -7.04
C VAL A 328 33.27 -28.40 -6.22
N GLN A 329 32.94 -29.54 -6.84
CA GLN A 329 33.00 -30.89 -6.25
C GLN A 329 32.13 -31.10 -5.00
N TRP A 330 31.12 -30.25 -4.79
CA TRP A 330 30.07 -30.52 -3.80
C TRP A 330 28.97 -31.37 -4.43
N ALA A 331 28.53 -32.41 -3.71
CA ALA A 331 27.42 -33.26 -4.13
C ALA A 331 26.52 -33.65 -2.96
N ARG A 332 25.22 -33.77 -3.23
CA ARG A 332 24.19 -34.16 -2.27
C ARG A 332 23.17 -35.08 -2.93
N ALA A 333 22.86 -36.19 -2.29
CA ALA A 333 21.93 -37.19 -2.78
C ALA A 333 20.68 -37.29 -1.88
N TYR A 334 19.50 -37.40 -2.48
CA TYR A 334 18.22 -37.59 -1.79
C TYR A 334 17.51 -38.83 -2.34
N PRO A 335 17.14 -39.80 -1.48
CA PRO A 335 16.42 -40.99 -1.92
C PRO A 335 14.96 -40.66 -2.29
N LEU A 336 14.43 -41.34 -3.29
CA LEU A 336 13.09 -41.13 -3.84
C LEU A 336 12.37 -42.47 -4.06
N HIS A 337 11.07 -42.51 -3.76
CA HIS A 337 10.22 -43.65 -4.07
C HIS A 337 9.97 -43.81 -5.56
N LYS A 338 9.80 -42.70 -6.28
CA LYS A 338 9.59 -42.62 -7.73
C LYS A 338 10.30 -41.39 -8.28
N GLU A 339 10.70 -41.47 -9.55
CA GLU A 339 11.34 -40.36 -10.26
C GLU A 339 10.44 -39.11 -10.32
N SER A 340 9.12 -39.28 -10.43
CA SER A 340 8.14 -38.19 -10.43
C SER A 340 8.19 -37.30 -9.17
N ASP A 341 8.74 -37.82 -8.07
CA ASP A 341 8.75 -37.15 -6.78
C ASP A 341 9.99 -36.26 -6.60
N VAL A 342 10.81 -36.08 -7.63
CA VAL A 342 12.02 -35.24 -7.62
C VAL A 342 11.79 -33.76 -7.26
N HIS A 343 10.55 -33.27 -7.39
CA HIS A 343 10.18 -31.95 -6.90
C HIS A 343 10.29 -31.82 -5.37
N THR A 344 10.14 -32.92 -4.62
CA THR A 344 10.28 -32.97 -3.17
C THR A 344 11.74 -32.83 -2.74
N SER A 345 12.66 -33.52 -3.41
CA SER A 345 14.09 -33.39 -3.17
C SER A 345 14.58 -31.98 -3.51
N LEU A 346 14.05 -31.36 -4.58
CA LEU A 346 14.37 -29.98 -4.91
C LEU A 346 13.94 -29.00 -3.83
N THR A 347 12.73 -29.20 -3.28
CA THR A 347 12.23 -28.37 -2.17
C THR A 347 13.12 -28.52 -0.94
N GLN A 348 13.54 -29.75 -0.64
CA GLN A 348 14.44 -30.04 0.49
C GLN A 348 15.82 -29.40 0.29
N LEU A 349 16.37 -29.47 -0.92
CA LEU A 349 17.62 -28.81 -1.29
C LEU A 349 17.54 -27.29 -1.05
N PHE A 350 16.49 -26.63 -1.54
CA PHE A 350 16.30 -25.19 -1.36
C PHE A 350 16.21 -24.78 0.11
N ARG A 351 15.56 -25.58 0.96
CA ARG A 351 15.48 -25.30 2.39
C ARG A 351 16.80 -25.49 3.12
N GLN A 352 17.60 -26.47 2.70
CA GLN A 352 18.86 -26.82 3.37
C GLN A 352 20.02 -25.91 2.95
N PHE A 353 20.12 -25.59 1.67
CA PHE A 353 21.29 -24.92 1.09
C PHE A 353 20.97 -23.59 0.42
N GLY A 354 19.70 -23.34 0.08
CA GLY A 354 19.27 -22.15 -0.65
C GLY A 354 19.10 -22.36 -2.15
N PHE A 355 18.87 -21.27 -2.87
CA PHE A 355 18.56 -21.27 -4.30
C PHE A 355 19.83 -21.12 -5.14
N PRO A 356 20.12 -22.04 -6.07
CA PRO A 356 21.24 -21.90 -7.00
C PRO A 356 20.97 -20.83 -8.08
N GLN A 357 22.03 -20.46 -8.80
CA GLN A 357 21.93 -19.50 -9.91
C GLN A 357 21.15 -20.09 -11.08
N CYS A 358 21.38 -21.35 -11.40
CA CYS A 358 20.56 -22.15 -12.31
C CYS A 358 20.63 -23.63 -11.92
N ILE A 359 19.65 -24.40 -12.40
CA ILE A 359 19.68 -25.86 -12.34
C ILE A 359 19.88 -26.39 -13.75
N ILE A 360 20.80 -27.32 -13.88
CA ILE A 360 21.17 -27.95 -15.15
C ILE A 360 20.80 -29.44 -15.06
N PRO A 361 19.59 -29.81 -15.49
CA PRO A 361 19.21 -31.21 -15.59
C PRO A 361 19.64 -31.82 -16.94
N ASP A 362 19.54 -33.14 -17.03
CA ASP A 362 19.40 -33.80 -18.31
C ASP A 362 18.02 -33.45 -18.96
N ASP A 363 17.82 -33.82 -20.23
CA ASP A 363 16.55 -33.55 -20.95
C ASP A 363 15.39 -34.46 -20.48
N ALA A 364 15.46 -35.02 -19.26
CA ALA A 364 14.38 -35.83 -18.71
C ALA A 364 13.14 -34.96 -18.45
N LYS A 365 11.97 -35.44 -18.88
CA LYS A 365 10.69 -34.73 -18.70
C LYS A 365 10.34 -34.49 -17.23
N SER A 366 10.78 -35.37 -16.34
CA SER A 366 10.62 -35.27 -14.89
C SER A 366 11.37 -34.08 -14.28
N LEU A 367 12.49 -33.67 -14.91
CA LEU A 367 13.40 -32.62 -14.46
C LEU A 367 13.24 -31.30 -15.24
N THR A 368 12.57 -31.31 -16.38
CA THR A 368 12.35 -30.11 -17.20
C THR A 368 10.92 -29.56 -17.10
N GLN A 369 9.94 -30.39 -16.75
CA GLN A 369 8.51 -30.05 -16.81
C GLN A 369 7.76 -30.33 -15.48
N GLY A 370 6.47 -30.02 -15.48
CA GLY A 370 5.54 -30.34 -14.39
C GLY A 370 5.88 -29.68 -13.05
N LYS A 371 5.65 -30.43 -11.97
CA LYS A 371 5.83 -29.95 -10.58
C LYS A 371 7.26 -29.49 -10.28
N PHE A 372 8.26 -30.08 -10.92
CA PHE A 372 9.64 -29.68 -10.73
C PHE A 372 9.88 -28.26 -11.24
N ARG A 373 9.40 -27.95 -12.46
CA ARG A 373 9.45 -26.60 -13.02
C ARG A 373 8.65 -25.58 -12.20
N GLU A 374 7.50 -25.98 -11.66
CA GLU A 374 6.72 -25.12 -10.76
C GLU A 374 7.52 -24.75 -9.49
N VAL A 375 8.22 -25.71 -8.87
CA VAL A 375 9.05 -25.45 -7.68
C VAL A 375 10.26 -24.59 -8.02
N ALA A 376 10.93 -24.83 -9.16
CA ALA A 376 12.04 -24.00 -9.62
C ALA A 376 11.60 -22.55 -9.91
N ASN A 377 10.46 -22.38 -10.59
CA ASN A 377 9.86 -21.06 -10.86
C ASN A 377 9.47 -20.33 -9.57
N LYS A 378 8.95 -21.04 -8.57
CA LYS A 378 8.69 -20.47 -7.22
C LYS A 378 9.96 -19.94 -6.57
N GLY A 379 11.13 -20.52 -6.86
CA GLY A 379 12.44 -20.02 -6.43
C GLY A 379 13.08 -18.98 -7.37
N GLN A 380 12.46 -18.66 -8.51
CA GLN A 380 13.09 -17.92 -9.62
C GLN A 380 14.46 -18.52 -10.01
N VAL A 381 14.52 -19.85 -10.08
CA VAL A 381 15.71 -20.58 -10.52
C VAL A 381 15.47 -21.03 -11.96
N PRO A 382 16.22 -20.50 -12.94
CA PRO A 382 16.11 -20.96 -14.32
C PRO A 382 16.60 -22.40 -14.44
N ILE A 383 15.91 -23.16 -15.27
CA ILE A 383 16.30 -24.52 -15.65
C ILE A 383 16.92 -24.45 -17.05
N HIS A 384 18.17 -24.89 -17.16
CA HIS A 384 18.93 -24.95 -18.41
C HIS A 384 19.25 -26.42 -18.72
N PRO A 385 18.32 -27.15 -19.39
CA PRO A 385 18.57 -28.53 -19.75
C PRO A 385 19.74 -28.64 -20.73
N ILE A 386 20.55 -29.68 -20.56
CA ILE A 386 21.64 -30.01 -21.47
C ILE A 386 21.05 -30.47 -22.82
N GLU A 387 21.73 -30.15 -23.92
CA GLU A 387 21.30 -30.60 -25.24
C GLU A 387 21.24 -32.13 -25.31
N PRO A 388 20.16 -32.69 -25.92
CA PRO A 388 20.03 -34.13 -26.09
C PRO A 388 21.26 -34.73 -26.79
N HIS A 389 21.72 -35.89 -26.31
CA HIS A 389 22.80 -36.69 -26.89
C HIS A 389 24.24 -36.15 -26.75
N HIS A 390 24.48 -35.18 -25.86
CA HIS A 390 25.83 -34.71 -25.51
C HIS A 390 26.18 -34.92 -24.03
N PRO A 391 26.56 -36.15 -23.60
CA PRO A 391 26.80 -36.47 -22.18
C PRO A 391 27.98 -35.70 -21.57
N ASN A 392 29.02 -35.39 -22.37
CA ASN A 392 30.27 -34.78 -21.90
C ASN A 392 30.16 -33.29 -21.51
N GLN A 393 28.96 -32.70 -21.48
CA GLN A 393 28.75 -31.29 -21.17
C GLN A 393 28.58 -31.01 -19.67
N ALA A 394 28.29 -32.03 -18.85
CA ALA A 394 28.14 -31.88 -17.41
C ALA A 394 29.51 -31.94 -16.70
N LEU A 395 30.00 -30.79 -16.24
CA LEU A 395 31.26 -30.70 -15.46
C LEU A 395 31.26 -31.52 -14.16
N THR A 396 30.09 -31.98 -13.73
CA THR A 396 29.88 -32.75 -12.50
C THR A 396 29.76 -34.25 -12.72
N GLU A 397 29.86 -34.73 -13.97
CA GLU A 397 29.75 -36.15 -14.30
C GLU A 397 30.72 -37.00 -13.46
N ASP A 398 31.97 -36.54 -13.28
CA ASP A 398 32.98 -37.18 -12.43
C ASP A 398 32.53 -37.31 -10.97
N THR A 399 31.92 -36.25 -10.42
CA THR A 399 31.46 -36.24 -9.02
C THR A 399 30.29 -37.19 -8.83
N ILE A 400 29.38 -37.22 -9.81
CA ILE A 400 28.22 -38.10 -9.86
C ILE A 400 28.65 -39.57 -10.08
N TRP A 401 29.71 -39.80 -10.84
CA TRP A 401 30.32 -41.11 -11.07
C TRP A 401 31.03 -41.63 -9.81
N GLU A 402 31.80 -40.78 -9.13
CA GLU A 402 32.44 -41.10 -7.85
C GLU A 402 31.41 -41.41 -6.75
N GLY A 403 30.32 -40.63 -6.66
CA GLY A 403 29.21 -40.94 -5.75
C GLY A 403 28.59 -42.31 -6.02
N SER A 404 28.42 -42.66 -7.30
CA SER A 404 27.93 -43.99 -7.70
C SER A 404 28.93 -45.11 -7.35
N ARG A 405 30.23 -44.83 -7.48
CA ARG A 405 31.30 -45.78 -7.13
C ARG A 405 31.34 -46.01 -5.62
N LEU A 406 31.25 -44.96 -4.81
CA LEU A 406 31.17 -45.03 -3.35
C LEU A 406 29.95 -45.83 -2.89
N TYR A 407 28.78 -45.57 -3.48
CA TYR A 407 27.57 -46.34 -3.19
C TYR A 407 27.74 -47.83 -3.48
N ARG A 408 28.29 -48.20 -4.65
CA ARG A 408 28.56 -49.61 -4.98
C ARG A 408 29.55 -50.26 -4.00
N ARG A 409 30.61 -49.55 -3.62
CA ARG A 409 31.60 -50.05 -2.64
C ARG A 409 30.96 -50.27 -1.28
N PHE A 410 30.12 -49.34 -0.83
CA PHE A 410 29.39 -49.47 0.44
C PHE A 410 28.47 -50.69 0.42
N ILE A 411 27.65 -50.84 -0.62
CA ILE A 411 26.74 -51.99 -0.77
C ILE A 411 27.51 -53.32 -0.84
N LEU A 412 28.60 -53.39 -1.61
CA LEU A 412 29.43 -54.60 -1.67
C LEU A 412 30.06 -54.92 -0.31
N SER A 413 30.55 -53.93 0.43
CA SER A 413 31.08 -54.12 1.78
C SER A 413 30.00 -54.62 2.76
N LEU A 414 28.78 -54.10 2.66
CA LEU A 414 27.65 -54.49 3.49
C LEU A 414 27.22 -55.93 3.19
N ILE A 415 27.18 -56.31 1.91
CA ILE A 415 26.86 -57.68 1.47
C ILE A 415 27.92 -58.67 1.96
N ILE A 416 29.20 -58.31 1.89
CA ILE A 416 30.29 -59.15 2.42
C ILE A 416 30.17 -59.30 3.94
N LEU A 417 29.85 -58.23 4.67
CA LEU A 417 29.65 -58.25 6.11
C LEU A 417 28.45 -59.14 6.51
N ILE A 418 27.34 -59.04 5.78
CA ILE A 418 26.13 -59.86 6.00
C ILE A 418 26.35 -61.32 5.63
N LYS A 419 27.25 -61.63 4.70
CA LYS A 419 27.62 -63.03 4.37
C LYS A 419 28.59 -63.67 5.39
N HIS A 420 29.24 -62.86 6.23
CA HIS A 420 30.16 -63.32 7.28
C HIS A 420 29.54 -63.32 8.68
N LEU A 421 28.33 -62.79 8.83
CA LEU A 421 27.43 -62.99 9.97
C LEU A 421 26.50 -64.18 9.66
#